data_AF-A0AAU8PSQ2-F1
#
_entry.id   AF-A0AAU8PSQ2-F1
#
_cell.length_a   1.000
_cell.length_b   1.000
_cell.length_c   1.000
_cell.angle_alpha   90.00
_cell.angle_beta   90.00
_cell.angle_gamma   90.00
#
_symmetry.space_group_name_H-M   'P 1'
#
loop_
_entity.id
_entity.type
_entity.pdbx_description
1 polymer ?
#
loop_
_entity_poly.entity_id
_entity_poly.type
_entity_poly.pdbx_seq_one_letter_code
_entity_poly.pdbx_strand_id
1 'polypeptide(L)'
;MSLPNFTWEAGRLISFAGKVGETIYDNRPKNTKEPWEYHPPKHAEYAWELSECLLDFGELGKLLQGQDMAAIEKCCNHILSRYNSMADMTIHSQPIPINEGKAIVLEIRDKARSWQKQDLELDR
;
A
#
# COMPACT_ATOMS: atom_id res chain seq x y z
N MET A 1 -15.57 -14.91 -15.48
CA MET A 1 -16.51 -14.19 -14.58
C MET A 1 -15.91 -12.83 -14.27
N SER A 2 -16.63 -11.72 -14.44
CA SER A 2 -16.13 -10.37 -14.12
C SER A 2 -16.34 -10.05 -12.63
N LEU A 3 -15.28 -9.56 -11.98
CA LEU A 3 -15.24 -9.21 -10.55
C LEU A 3 -16.19 -8.03 -10.24
N PRO A 4 -17.21 -8.18 -9.37
CA PRO A 4 -18.11 -7.07 -9.05
C PRO A 4 -17.48 -5.99 -8.15
N ASN A 5 -16.41 -6.30 -7.41
CA ASN A 5 -15.92 -5.43 -6.32
C ASN A 5 -14.46 -4.95 -6.44
N PHE A 6 -13.72 -5.39 -7.47
CA PHE A 6 -12.39 -4.85 -7.81
C PHE A 6 -12.34 -4.71 -9.32
N THR A 7 -12.91 -3.63 -9.82
CA THR A 7 -12.91 -3.38 -11.26
C THR A 7 -11.51 -2.95 -11.70
N TRP A 8 -11.22 -3.14 -12.99
CA TRP A 8 -9.99 -2.67 -13.61
C TRP A 8 -9.73 -1.16 -13.33
N GLU A 9 -10.81 -0.38 -13.25
CA GLU A 9 -10.81 1.05 -12.93
C GLU A 9 -10.37 1.32 -11.49
N ALA A 10 -10.79 0.49 -10.52
CA ALA A 10 -10.32 0.61 -9.15
C ALA A 10 -8.80 0.35 -9.06
N GLY A 11 -8.30 -0.66 -9.76
CA GLY A 11 -6.86 -0.92 -9.87
C GLY A 11 -6.09 0.27 -10.45
N ARG A 12 -6.61 0.90 -11.52
CA ARG A 12 -6.01 2.11 -12.12
C ARG A 12 -5.98 3.30 -11.18
N LEU A 13 -7.04 3.53 -10.42
CA LEU A 13 -7.13 4.63 -9.46
C LEU A 13 -6.11 4.46 -8.33
N ILE A 14 -5.99 3.24 -7.79
CA ILE A 14 -5.01 2.92 -6.75
C ILE A 14 -3.58 3.05 -7.30
N SER A 15 -3.32 2.58 -8.53
CA SER A 15 -2.03 2.80 -9.20
C SER A 15 -1.68 4.28 -9.39
N PHE A 16 -2.67 5.12 -9.67
CA PHE A 16 -2.48 6.57 -9.79
C PHE A 16 -2.08 7.19 -8.45
N ALA A 17 -2.72 6.79 -7.35
CA ALA A 17 -2.34 7.22 -6.01
C ALA A 17 -0.86 6.90 -5.69
N GLY A 18 -0.36 5.75 -6.15
CA GLY A 18 1.06 5.42 -6.02
C GLY A 18 2.01 6.29 -6.84
N LYS A 19 1.61 6.75 -8.04
CA LYS A 19 2.41 7.73 -8.80
C LYS A 19 2.51 9.08 -8.10
N VAL A 20 1.45 9.48 -7.38
CA VAL A 20 1.50 10.67 -6.52
C VAL A 20 2.48 10.45 -5.37
N GLY A 21 2.45 9.26 -4.74
CA GLY A 21 3.44 8.85 -3.74
C GLY A 21 4.88 8.92 -4.26
N GLU A 22 5.15 8.34 -5.43
CA GLU A 22 6.46 8.38 -6.09
C GLU A 22 6.96 9.81 -6.30
N THR A 23 6.08 10.71 -6.76
CA THR A 23 6.42 12.11 -6.95
C THR A 23 6.82 12.79 -5.63
N ILE A 24 6.11 12.52 -4.53
CA ILE A 24 6.44 13.07 -3.21
C ILE A 24 7.76 12.49 -2.70
N TYR A 25 7.97 11.18 -2.87
CA TYR A 25 9.18 10.48 -2.46
C TYR A 25 10.42 10.99 -3.21
N ASP A 26 10.32 11.21 -4.52
CA ASP A 26 11.44 11.70 -5.34
C ASP A 26 11.82 13.15 -5.04
N ASN A 27 10.90 13.94 -4.49
CA ASN A 27 11.17 15.28 -3.99
C ASN A 27 11.81 15.28 -2.58
N ARG A 28 12.07 14.11 -1.99
CA ARG A 28 12.88 14.01 -0.77
C ARG A 28 14.32 14.45 -1.09
N PRO A 29 14.91 15.36 -0.29
CA PRO A 29 16.32 15.67 -0.43
C PRO A 29 17.14 14.39 -0.22
N LYS A 30 17.73 13.89 -1.31
CA LYS A 30 18.62 12.73 -1.30
C LYS A 30 19.89 13.18 -0.60
N ASN A 31 20.13 12.69 0.63
CA ASN A 31 21.26 13.01 1.49
C ASN A 31 22.50 13.44 0.69
N THR A 32 22.77 14.73 0.68
CA THR A 32 24.04 15.30 0.21
C THR A 32 25.08 15.01 1.28
N LYS A 33 25.68 13.82 1.26
CA LYS A 33 26.99 13.42 1.85
C LYS A 33 27.40 13.87 3.27
N GLU A 34 26.59 14.57 4.04
CA GLU A 34 26.97 15.08 5.35
C GLU A 34 26.00 14.59 6.44
N PRO A 35 26.49 13.92 7.50
CA PRO A 35 25.63 13.26 8.49
C PRO A 35 24.79 14.17 9.41
N TRP A 36 24.88 15.51 9.29
CA TRP A 36 24.37 16.43 10.32
C TRP A 36 23.33 17.49 9.89
N GLU A 37 22.93 17.65 8.63
CA GLU A 37 22.19 18.88 8.25
C GLU A 37 20.91 18.70 7.41
N TYR A 38 20.12 17.65 7.66
CA TYR A 38 18.71 17.75 7.28
C TYR A 38 17.78 16.97 8.21
N HIS A 39 17.23 17.68 9.19
CA HIS A 39 16.01 17.26 9.86
C HIS A 39 14.82 17.91 9.13
N PRO A 40 14.06 17.16 8.32
CA PRO A 40 12.82 17.68 7.76
C PRO A 40 11.93 18.26 8.88
N PRO A 41 11.16 19.31 8.61
CA PRO A 41 10.06 19.66 9.49
C PRO A 41 9.14 18.44 9.70
N LYS A 42 8.57 18.26 10.90
CA LYS A 42 7.68 17.11 11.19
C LYS A 42 6.59 16.86 10.14
N HIS A 43 6.06 17.92 9.53
CA HIS A 43 5.07 17.80 8.44
C HIS A 43 5.62 17.15 7.16
N ALA A 44 6.91 17.32 6.88
CA ALA A 44 7.58 16.66 5.77
C ALA A 44 7.89 15.18 6.09
N GLU A 45 8.14 14.82 7.36
CA GLU A 45 8.26 13.42 7.78
C GLU A 45 6.94 12.67 7.55
N TYR A 46 5.81 13.23 7.96
CA TYR A 46 4.48 12.65 7.69
C TYR A 46 4.20 12.53 6.18
N ALA A 47 4.58 13.53 5.39
CA ALA A 47 4.40 13.49 3.95
C ALA A 47 5.24 12.37 3.30
N TRP A 48 6.44 12.12 3.80
CA TRP A 48 7.29 11.03 3.33
C TRP A 48 6.76 9.66 3.74
N GLU A 49 6.35 9.48 4.99
CA GLU A 49 5.69 8.24 5.45
C GLU A 49 4.42 7.93 4.64
N LEU A 50 3.62 8.97 4.37
CA LEU A 50 2.45 8.84 3.51
C LEU A 50 2.83 8.47 2.07
N SER A 51 3.92 9.05 1.54
CA SER A 51 4.41 8.73 0.19
C SER A 51 4.85 7.28 0.05
N GLU A 52 5.50 6.73 1.07
CA GLU A 52 5.88 5.32 1.10
C GLU A 52 4.66 4.39 1.17
N CYS A 53 3.63 4.75 1.96
CA CYS A 53 2.36 4.03 1.97
C CYS A 53 1.70 4.04 0.58
N LEU A 54 1.69 5.20 -0.09
CA LEU A 54 1.10 5.36 -1.41
C LEU A 54 1.82 4.51 -2.47
N LEU A 55 3.15 4.39 -2.40
CA LEU A 55 3.93 3.54 -3.30
C LEU A 55 3.46 2.07 -3.25
N ASP A 56 3.27 1.53 -2.05
CA ASP A 56 2.81 0.14 -1.89
C ASP A 56 1.39 -0.06 -2.45
N PHE A 57 0.50 0.92 -2.23
CA PHE A 57 -0.81 0.93 -2.88
C PHE A 57 -0.68 0.99 -4.40
N GLY A 58 0.26 1.78 -4.92
CA GLY A 58 0.59 1.84 -6.34
C GLY A 58 0.87 0.48 -6.96
N GLU A 59 1.71 -0.30 -6.29
CA GLU A 59 2.02 -1.69 -6.65
C GLU A 59 0.79 -2.59 -6.55
N LEU A 60 0.04 -2.53 -5.45
CA LEU A 60 -1.20 -3.28 -5.28
C LEU A 60 -2.19 -3.02 -6.43
N GLY A 61 -2.35 -1.75 -6.84
CA GLY A 61 -3.20 -1.38 -7.97
C GLY A 61 -2.78 -1.99 -9.31
N LYS A 62 -1.47 -2.16 -9.54
CA LYS A 62 -0.94 -2.82 -10.75
C LYS A 62 -1.20 -4.32 -10.70
N LEU A 63 -1.02 -4.94 -9.54
CA LEU A 63 -1.26 -6.37 -9.32
C LEU A 63 -2.74 -6.72 -9.46
N LEU A 64 -3.63 -5.87 -8.96
CA LEU A 64 -5.09 -6.01 -9.12
C LEU A 64 -5.52 -5.98 -10.60
N GLN A 65 -4.83 -5.20 -11.44
CA GLN A 65 -5.04 -5.21 -12.89
C GLN A 65 -4.51 -6.49 -13.53
N GLY A 66 -3.34 -6.98 -13.09
CA GLY A 66 -2.74 -8.22 -13.59
C GLY A 66 -3.43 -9.50 -13.13
N GLN A 67 -4.31 -9.44 -12.13
CA GLN A 67 -5.02 -10.58 -11.54
C GLN A 67 -4.11 -11.71 -11.00
N ASP A 68 -2.87 -11.38 -10.64
CA ASP A 68 -1.95 -12.33 -9.98
C ASP A 68 -2.28 -12.40 -8.48
N MET A 69 -3.08 -13.39 -8.10
CA MET A 69 -3.58 -13.51 -6.74
C MET A 69 -2.47 -13.79 -5.71
N ALA A 70 -1.41 -14.49 -6.10
CA ALA A 70 -0.27 -14.77 -5.21
C ALA A 70 0.53 -13.48 -4.95
N ALA A 71 0.76 -12.69 -5.99
CA ALA A 71 1.42 -11.39 -5.85
C ALA A 71 0.57 -10.40 -5.06
N ILE A 72 -0.75 -10.37 -5.28
CA ILE A 72 -1.69 -9.53 -4.51
C ILE A 72 -1.61 -9.88 -3.01
N GLU A 73 -1.67 -11.16 -2.65
CA GLU A 73 -1.56 -11.57 -1.24
C GLU A 73 -0.23 -11.10 -0.61
N LYS A 74 0.89 -11.31 -1.32
CA LYS A 74 2.22 -10.90 -0.85
C LYS A 74 2.30 -9.39 -0.63
N CYS A 75 1.78 -8.60 -1.57
CA CYS A 75 1.73 -7.15 -1.48
C CYS A 75 0.86 -6.68 -0.30
N CYS A 76 -0.33 -7.26 -0.12
CA CYS A 76 -1.17 -6.96 1.04
C CYS A 76 -0.48 -7.30 2.37
N ASN A 77 0.24 -8.43 2.46
CA ASN A 77 0.99 -8.77 3.68
C ASN A 77 2.11 -7.75 3.98
N HIS A 78 2.77 -7.22 2.95
CA HIS A 78 3.76 -6.16 3.10
C HIS A 78 3.13 -4.88 3.69
N ILE A 79 2.03 -4.41 3.08
CA ILE A 79 1.27 -3.23 3.55
C ILE A 79 0.79 -3.40 5.00
N LEU A 80 0.26 -4.58 5.34
CA LEU A 80 -0.21 -4.87 6.70
C LEU A 80 0.94 -4.89 7.72
N SER A 81 2.13 -5.36 7.35
CA SER A 81 3.32 -5.31 8.20
C SER A 81 3.70 -3.87 8.53
N ARG A 82 3.67 -2.98 7.53
CA ARG A 82 3.91 -1.54 7.72
C ARG A 82 2.87 -0.90 8.63
N TYR A 83 1.58 -1.19 8.43
CA TYR A 83 0.54 -0.69 9.33
C TYR A 83 0.72 -1.12 10.78
N ASN A 84 1.17 -2.35 11.03
CA ASN A 84 1.46 -2.81 12.39
C ASN A 84 2.66 -2.04 13.00
N SER A 85 3.72 -1.79 12.22
CA SER A 85 4.84 -0.97 12.71
C SER A 85 4.45 0.49 12.98
N MET A 86 3.51 1.06 12.20
CA MET A 86 3.04 2.43 12.39
C MET A 86 2.05 2.58 13.55
N ALA A 87 1.24 1.54 13.83
CA ALA A 87 0.36 1.52 15.00
C ALA A 87 1.14 1.67 16.31
N ASP A 88 2.38 1.15 16.35
CA ASP A 88 3.29 1.31 17.49
C ASP A 88 3.87 2.74 17.61
N MET A 89 3.82 3.55 16.54
CA MET A 89 4.29 4.95 16.52
C MET A 89 3.19 5.97 16.85
N THR A 90 1.91 5.61 16.71
CA THR A 90 0.76 6.48 16.99
C THR A 90 0.49 6.64 18.49
N ILE A 91 1.41 7.27 19.22
CA ILE A 91 1.17 7.77 20.58
C ILE A 91 0.83 9.28 20.58
N HIS A 92 1.12 10.05 19.51
CA HIS A 92 1.13 11.53 19.66
C HIS A 92 0.51 12.45 18.60
N SER A 93 -0.18 11.99 17.56
CA SER A 93 -0.85 12.95 16.65
C SER A 93 -1.90 12.28 15.78
N GLN A 94 -3.15 12.74 15.94
CA GLN A 94 -4.40 12.46 15.23
C GLN A 94 -4.51 11.12 14.47
N PRO A 95 -5.56 10.31 14.72
CA PRO A 95 -5.74 9.05 14.03
C PRO A 95 -6.02 9.33 12.55
N ILE A 96 -4.97 9.26 11.72
CA ILE A 96 -5.12 8.85 10.33
C ILE A 96 -6.00 7.59 10.38
N PRO A 97 -7.00 7.41 9.51
CA PRO A 97 -7.88 6.24 9.50
C PRO A 97 -7.12 4.98 9.03
N ILE A 98 -6.00 4.67 9.69
CA ILE A 98 -5.17 3.47 9.57
C ILE A 98 -6.05 2.23 9.71
N ASN A 99 -7.08 2.29 10.57
CA ASN A 99 -8.01 1.19 10.78
C ASN A 99 -8.87 0.88 9.54
N GLU A 100 -9.33 1.91 8.81
CA GLU A 100 -10.13 1.72 7.59
C GLU A 100 -9.26 1.21 6.43
N GLY A 101 -8.08 1.81 6.24
CA GLY A 101 -7.10 1.34 5.25
C GLY A 101 -6.67 -0.12 5.51
N LYS A 102 -6.38 -0.47 6.78
CA LYS A 102 -6.06 -1.83 7.19
C LYS A 102 -7.21 -2.80 6.93
N ALA A 103 -8.45 -2.42 7.20
CA ALA A 103 -9.62 -3.26 6.93
C ALA A 103 -9.78 -3.56 5.43
N ILE A 104 -9.60 -2.55 4.57
CA ILE A 104 -9.65 -2.72 3.11
C ILE A 104 -8.55 -3.69 2.64
N VAL A 105 -7.31 -3.51 3.10
CA VAL A 105 -6.18 -4.38 2.71
C VAL A 105 -6.40 -5.82 3.18
N LEU A 106 -6.97 -6.03 4.37
CA LEU A 106 -7.35 -7.36 4.86
C LEU A 106 -8.41 -8.00 3.95
N GLU A 107 -9.45 -7.26 3.57
CA GLU A 107 -10.50 -7.75 2.67
C GLU A 107 -9.95 -8.16 1.31
N ILE A 108 -9.04 -7.37 0.73
CA ILE A 108 -8.38 -7.69 -0.55
C ILE A 108 -7.56 -8.98 -0.43
N ARG A 109 -6.75 -9.09 0.63
CA ARG A 109 -5.91 -10.28 0.86
C ARG A 109 -6.76 -11.54 1.01
N ASP A 110 -7.82 -11.47 1.80
CA ASP A 110 -8.65 -12.62 2.11
C ASP A 110 -9.44 -13.09 0.87
N LYS A 111 -9.86 -12.14 0.00
CA LYS A 111 -10.40 -12.47 -1.33
C LYS A 111 -9.37 -13.14 -2.23
N ALA A 112 -8.15 -12.59 -2.32
CA ALA A 112 -7.08 -13.18 -3.13
C ALA A 112 -6.78 -14.64 -2.71
N ARG A 113 -6.71 -14.89 -1.39
CA ARG A 113 -6.56 -16.25 -0.83
C ARG A 113 -7.72 -17.17 -1.20
N SER A 114 -8.94 -16.67 -1.14
CA SER A 114 -10.13 -17.46 -1.47
C SER A 114 -10.10 -17.91 -2.93
N TRP A 115 -9.70 -17.04 -3.85
CA TRP A 115 -9.65 -17.39 -5.27
C TRP A 115 -8.49 -18.32 -5.61
N GLN A 116 -7.31 -18.13 -5.03
CA GLN A 116 -6.22 -19.10 -5.19
C GLN A 116 -6.65 -20.51 -4.78
N LYS A 117 -7.42 -20.64 -3.69
CA LYS A 117 -7.96 -21.94 -3.25
C LYS A 117 -8.97 -22.52 -4.25
N GLN A 118 -9.84 -21.68 -4.81
CA GLN A 118 -10.83 -22.12 -5.82
C GLN A 118 -10.15 -22.59 -7.11
N ASP A 119 -9.12 -21.88 -7.59
CA ASP A 119 -8.37 -22.28 -8.79
C ASP A 119 -7.64 -23.63 -8.55
N LEU A 120 -7.04 -23.82 -7.37
CA LEU A 120 -6.40 -25.09 -6.98
C LEU A 120 -7.37 -26.26 -6.83
N GLU A 121 -8.64 -26.01 -6.52
CA GLU A 121 -9.70 -27.02 -6.45
C GLU A 121 -10.28 -27.35 -7.83
N LEU A 122 -10.27 -26.41 -8.78
CA LEU A 122 -10.72 -26.60 -10.16
C LEU A 122 -9.69 -27.34 -11.04
N ASP A 123 -8.40 -27.25 -10.70
CA ASP A 123 -7.30 -27.94 -11.40
C ASP A 123 -7.08 -29.40 -10.92
N ARG A 124 -7.94 -29.92 -10.02
CA ARG A 124 -7.91 -31.31 -9.50
C ARG A 124 -9.05 -32.17 -10.06
#